data_AF-X1HQN8-F1
#
_entry.id   AF-X1HQN8-F1
#
_cell.length_a   1.000
_cell.length_b   1.000
_cell.length_c   1.000
_cell.angle_alpha   90.00
_cell.angle_beta   90.00
_cell.angle_gamma   90.00
#
_symmetry.space_group_name_H-M   'P 1'
#
loop_
_entity.id
_entity.type
_entity.pdbx_description
1 polymer ?
#
loop_
_entity_poly.entity_id
_entity_poly.type
_entity_poly.pdbx_seq_one_letter_code
_entity_poly.pdbx_strand_id
1 'polypeptide(L)'
;MKEKKCRVMEDYNSPYTEPLLITKGEILSIGEKESEWSGWIWCTNKEGKSRWVPENYLEIDGNIGKANQDYNATELTVSIGEELIIEEEEADWFWVTNQQRKSGWVPIKMFK
;
A
#
# COMPACT_ATOMS: atom_id res chain seq x y z
N MET A 1 -2.60 -17.26 -17.82
CA MET A 1 -2.19 -15.85 -17.96
C MET A 1 -0.71 -15.78 -17.65
N LYS A 2 0.08 -14.94 -18.33
CA LYS A 2 1.52 -14.80 -18.02
C LYS A 2 1.69 -13.95 -16.77
N GLU A 3 2.50 -14.40 -15.83
CA GLU A 3 2.89 -13.61 -14.65
C GLU A 3 3.66 -12.36 -15.10
N LYS A 4 3.29 -11.19 -14.57
CA LYS A 4 4.08 -9.97 -14.73
C LYS A 4 5.19 -9.98 -13.69
N LYS A 5 6.42 -9.76 -14.12
CA LYS A 5 7.60 -9.73 -13.23
C LYS A 5 8.31 -8.39 -13.37
N CYS A 6 8.91 -7.93 -12.29
CA CYS A 6 9.80 -6.78 -12.26
C CYS A 6 11.09 -7.11 -11.50
N ARG A 7 12.10 -6.26 -11.71
CA ARG A 7 13.36 -6.30 -10.98
C ARG A 7 13.54 -4.98 -10.25
N VAL A 8 13.88 -5.06 -8.97
CA VAL A 8 14.15 -3.89 -8.14
C VAL A 8 15.43 -3.20 -8.62
N MET A 9 15.34 -1.90 -8.87
CA MET A 9 16.43 -1.04 -9.35
C MET A 9 17.00 -0.15 -8.24
N GLU A 10 16.24 0.08 -7.17
CA GLU A 10 16.64 0.84 -5.98
C GLU A 10 16.09 0.18 -4.71
N ASP A 11 16.83 0.23 -3.61
CA ASP A 11 16.37 -0.29 -2.32
C ASP A 11 15.13 0.45 -1.83
N TYR A 12 14.15 -0.29 -1.31
CA TYR A 12 12.99 0.27 -0.62
C TYR A 12 12.91 -0.28 0.78
N ASN A 13 12.98 0.59 1.78
CA ASN A 13 12.84 0.21 3.19
C ASN A 13 11.48 0.67 3.70
N SER A 14 10.57 -0.28 3.89
CA SER A 14 9.27 0.01 4.50
C SER A 14 9.47 0.61 5.89
N PRO A 15 8.85 1.77 6.19
CA PRO A 15 8.88 2.36 7.53
C PRO A 15 7.95 1.61 8.51
N TYR A 16 7.23 0.59 8.05
CA TYR A 16 6.20 -0.12 8.80
C TYR A 16 6.59 -1.58 9.02
N THR A 17 6.71 -1.96 10.28
CA THR A 17 7.07 -3.34 10.68
C THR A 17 5.87 -4.27 10.78
N GLU A 18 4.67 -3.73 11.01
CA GLU A 18 3.44 -4.49 11.13
C GLU A 18 2.46 -4.19 9.98
N PRO A 19 1.72 -5.20 9.50
CA PRO A 19 0.64 -4.97 8.55
C PRO A 19 -0.47 -4.14 9.20
N LEU A 20 -1.18 -3.37 8.38
CA LEU A 20 -2.51 -2.86 8.73
C LEU A 20 -3.51 -3.49 7.77
N LEU A 21 -4.39 -4.32 8.31
CA LEU A 21 -5.50 -4.90 7.59
C LEU A 21 -6.75 -4.08 7.89
N ILE A 22 -7.38 -3.58 6.85
CA ILE A 22 -8.61 -2.78 6.90
C ILE A 22 -9.72 -3.65 6.31
N THR A 23 -10.83 -3.75 7.04
CA THR A 23 -12.00 -4.52 6.57
C THR A 23 -12.98 -3.59 5.88
N LYS A 24 -13.68 -4.08 4.86
CA LYS A 24 -14.80 -3.37 4.26
C LYS A 24 -15.79 -2.90 5.33
N GLY A 25 -16.16 -1.63 5.25
CA GLY A 25 -17.06 -0.96 6.18
C GLY A 25 -16.38 -0.41 7.43
N GLU A 26 -15.08 -0.67 7.64
CA GLU A 26 -14.32 -0.09 8.74
C GLU A 26 -14.23 1.43 8.61
N ILE A 27 -14.37 2.11 9.74
CA ILE A 27 -14.31 3.56 9.84
C ILE A 27 -12.90 3.98 10.22
N LEU A 28 -12.33 4.86 9.42
CA LEU A 28 -10.99 5.41 9.57
C LEU A 28 -11.09 6.92 9.74
N SER A 29 -10.23 7.47 10.59
CA SER A 29 -10.01 8.92 10.63
C SER A 29 -9.07 9.30 9.50
N ILE A 30 -9.42 10.33 8.73
CA ILE A 30 -8.56 10.93 7.73
C ILE A 30 -7.66 11.96 8.41
N GLY A 31 -6.35 11.83 8.24
CA GLY A 31 -5.37 12.79 8.74
C GLY A 31 -5.03 13.87 7.71
N GLU A 32 -4.44 14.97 8.18
CA GLU A 32 -4.06 16.13 7.36
C GLU A 32 -2.74 15.92 6.59
N LYS A 33 -2.17 14.72 6.60
CA LYS A 33 -0.88 14.47 5.96
C LYS A 33 -1.07 14.50 4.44
N GLU A 34 -0.57 15.56 3.81
CA GLU A 34 -0.46 15.62 2.37
C GLU A 34 0.46 14.50 1.88
N SER A 35 -0.02 13.75 0.90
CA SER A 35 0.77 12.70 0.26
C SER A 35 1.62 13.32 -0.84
N GLU A 36 2.92 12.96 -0.89
CA GLU A 36 3.73 13.19 -2.09
C GLU A 36 3.23 12.33 -3.29
N TRP A 37 2.38 11.34 -3.02
CA TRP A 37 1.79 10.40 -3.98
C TRP A 37 0.31 10.71 -4.20
N SER A 38 -0.05 11.14 -5.41
CA SER A 38 -1.46 11.38 -5.76
C SER A 38 -2.29 10.10 -5.58
N GLY A 39 -3.52 10.23 -5.08
CA GLY A 39 -4.45 9.11 -4.90
C GLY A 39 -4.30 8.32 -3.60
N TRP A 40 -3.45 8.77 -2.66
CA TRP A 40 -3.28 8.15 -1.35
C TRP A 40 -3.74 9.08 -0.22
N ILE A 41 -4.51 8.54 0.72
CA ILE A 41 -5.03 9.23 1.90
C ILE A 41 -4.39 8.64 3.15
N TRP A 42 -3.94 9.52 4.05
CA TRP A 42 -3.42 9.09 5.35
C TRP A 42 -4.59 8.79 6.29
N CYS A 43 -4.73 7.53 6.69
CA CYS A 43 -5.83 7.07 7.51
C CYS A 43 -5.34 6.46 8.82
N THR A 44 -6.10 6.67 9.89
CA THR A 44 -5.88 6.06 11.22
C THR A 44 -7.07 5.19 11.60
N ASN A 45 -6.81 3.93 11.94
CA ASN A 45 -7.86 3.00 12.40
C ASN A 45 -8.22 3.24 13.87
N LYS A 46 -9.25 2.52 14.37
CA LYS A 46 -9.71 2.61 15.77
C LYS A 46 -8.64 2.23 16.82
N GLU A 47 -7.59 1.51 16.41
CA GLU A 47 -6.47 1.10 17.26
C GLU A 47 -5.33 2.14 17.28
N GLY A 48 -5.49 3.26 16.57
CA GLY A 48 -4.49 4.32 16.47
C GLY A 48 -3.38 4.02 15.45
N LYS A 49 -3.48 2.93 14.69
CA LYS A 49 -2.50 2.59 13.64
C LYS A 49 -2.82 3.39 12.37
N SER A 50 -1.80 4.02 11.81
CA SER A 50 -1.95 4.87 10.62
C SER A 50 -1.17 4.36 9.42
N ARG A 51 -1.79 4.36 8.24
CA ARG A 51 -1.19 3.97 6.95
C ARG A 51 -1.80 4.76 5.79
N TRP A 52 -1.13 4.67 4.65
CA TRP A 52 -1.68 5.12 3.38
C TRP A 52 -2.74 4.15 2.86
N VAL A 53 -3.89 4.70 2.48
CA VAL A 53 -5.01 3.97 1.88
C VAL A 53 -5.34 4.63 0.54
N PRO A 54 -5.56 3.85 -0.54
CA PRO A 54 -5.99 4.43 -1.81
C PRO A 54 -7.29 5.20 -1.65
N GLU A 55 -7.37 6.39 -2.24
CA GLU A 55 -8.54 7.27 -2.13
C GLU A 55 -9.81 6.59 -2.67
N ASN A 56 -9.67 5.86 -3.78
CA ASN A 56 -10.77 5.09 -4.39
C ASN A 56 -11.27 3.93 -3.50
N TYR A 57 -10.58 3.58 -2.41
CA TYR A 57 -10.97 2.52 -1.48
C TYR A 57 -11.80 3.08 -0.31
N LEU A 58 -12.06 4.40 -0.30
CA LEU A 58 -12.75 5.10 0.77
C LEU A 58 -14.03 5.77 0.27
N GLU A 59 -15.10 5.65 1.04
CA GLU A 59 -16.24 6.57 1.04
C GLU A 59 -15.92 7.70 2.04
N ILE A 60 -15.63 8.90 1.56
CA ILE A 60 -15.16 10.03 2.38
C ILE A 60 -16.32 10.97 2.74
N ASP A 61 -16.45 11.30 4.03
CA ASP A 61 -17.35 12.33 4.57
C ASP A 61 -16.58 13.17 5.61
N GLY A 62 -16.19 14.38 5.22
CA GLY A 62 -15.37 15.26 6.05
C GLY A 62 -14.01 14.63 6.40
N ASN A 63 -13.76 14.42 7.68
CA ASN A 63 -12.53 13.80 8.20
C ASN A 63 -12.70 12.29 8.48
N ILE A 64 -13.77 11.68 7.98
CA ILE A 64 -14.06 10.26 8.16
C ILE A 64 -13.99 9.58 6.80
N GLY A 65 -13.26 8.47 6.73
CA GLY A 65 -13.24 7.57 5.58
C GLY A 65 -13.80 6.22 5.98
N LYS A 66 -14.79 5.72 5.24
CA LYS A 66 -15.29 4.35 5.39
C LYS A 66 -14.72 3.48 4.28
N ALA A 67 -14.04 2.40 4.64
CA ALA A 67 -13.49 1.46 3.65
C ALA A 67 -14.63 0.82 2.82
N ASN A 68 -14.54 0.89 1.50
CA ASN A 68 -15.54 0.29 0.61
C ASN A 68 -15.20 -1.15 0.18
N GLN A 69 -13.99 -1.61 0.54
CA GLN A 69 -13.48 -2.97 0.36
C GLN A 69 -12.43 -3.33 1.42
N ASP A 70 -12.04 -4.60 1.47
CA ASP A 70 -10.92 -5.05 2.28
C ASP A 70 -9.61 -4.52 1.67
N TYR A 71 -8.67 -4.12 2.51
CA TYR A 71 -7.40 -3.57 2.08
C TYR A 71 -6.26 -3.96 3.00
N ASN A 72 -5.13 -4.33 2.40
CA ASN A 72 -3.90 -4.63 3.12
C ASN A 72 -2.86 -3.55 2.85
N ALA A 73 -2.59 -2.71 3.83
CA ALA A 73 -1.62 -1.62 3.72
C ALA A 73 -0.18 -2.05 4.09
N THR A 74 0.14 -3.33 3.90
CA THR A 74 1.51 -3.83 4.09
C THR A 74 2.41 -3.29 3.00
N GLU A 75 3.54 -2.73 3.39
CA GLU A 75 4.62 -2.38 2.47
C GLU A 75 5.76 -3.39 2.59
N LEU A 76 6.35 -3.77 1.47
CA LEU A 76 7.41 -4.77 1.43
C LEU A 76 8.78 -4.11 1.33
N THR A 77 9.65 -4.31 2.32
CA THR A 77 11.08 -3.97 2.16
C THR A 77 11.72 -4.85 1.10
N VAL A 78 12.38 -4.23 0.13
CA VAL A 78 13.06 -4.91 -0.97
C VAL A 78 14.44 -4.31 -1.22
N SER A 79 15.35 -5.14 -1.71
CA SER A 79 16.72 -4.78 -2.07
C SER A 79 16.93 -4.81 -3.58
N ILE A 80 17.84 -3.97 -4.06
CA ILE A 80 18.25 -3.88 -5.46
C ILE A 80 18.61 -5.27 -6.01
N GLY A 81 18.09 -5.55 -7.20
CA GLY A 81 18.32 -6.79 -7.91
C GLY A 81 17.35 -7.92 -7.59
N GLU A 82 16.50 -7.79 -6.55
CA GLU A 82 15.42 -8.74 -6.28
C GLU A 82 14.44 -8.85 -7.46
N GLU A 83 13.99 -10.06 -7.76
CA GLU A 83 12.92 -10.33 -8.73
C GLU A 83 11.60 -10.58 -8.01
N LEU A 84 10.58 -9.84 -8.44
CA LEU A 84 9.25 -9.87 -7.83
C LEU A 84 8.17 -10.19 -8.85
N ILE A 85 7.08 -10.80 -8.39
CA ILE A 85 5.86 -10.99 -9.18
C ILE A 85 4.92 -9.83 -8.86
N ILE A 86 4.43 -9.14 -9.89
CA ILE A 86 3.42 -8.09 -9.76
C ILE A 86 2.05 -8.76 -9.81
N GLU A 87 1.26 -8.52 -8.78
CA GLU A 87 -0.10 -9.04 -8.63
C GLU A 87 -1.13 -7.93 -8.88
N GLU A 88 -0.88 -6.73 -8.36
CA GLU A 88 -1.79 -5.58 -8.48
C GLU A 88 -1.02 -4.27 -8.67
N GLU A 89 -1.71 -3.26 -9.18
CA GLU A 89 -1.21 -1.89 -9.36
C GLU A 89 -2.29 -0.92 -8.85
N GLU A 90 -1.90 0.00 -7.98
CA GLU A 90 -2.79 1.04 -7.45
C GLU A 90 -2.00 2.32 -7.19
N ALA A 91 -2.50 3.44 -7.70
CA ALA A 91 -1.94 4.78 -7.51
C ALA A 91 -0.40 4.88 -7.51
N ASP A 92 0.27 4.39 -8.57
CA ASP A 92 1.73 4.34 -8.75
C ASP A 92 2.51 3.39 -7.80
N TRP A 93 1.83 2.40 -7.20
CA TRP A 93 2.45 1.33 -6.42
C TRP A 93 2.06 -0.03 -6.98
N PHE A 94 2.97 -1.00 -6.83
CA PHE A 94 2.68 -2.41 -7.12
C PHE A 94 2.51 -3.20 -5.83
N TRP A 95 1.46 -4.02 -5.78
CA TRP A 95 1.41 -5.15 -4.85
C TRP A 95 2.26 -6.26 -5.45
N VAL A 96 3.33 -6.62 -4.76
CA VAL A 96 4.33 -7.56 -5.26
C VAL A 96 4.56 -8.70 -4.29
N THR A 97 4.94 -9.86 -4.82
CA THR A 97 5.34 -11.04 -4.03
C THR A 97 6.78 -11.44 -4.36
N ASN A 98 7.61 -11.59 -3.33
CA ASN A 98 9.01 -12.02 -3.48
C ASN A 98 9.18 -13.55 -3.43
N GLN A 99 10.42 -14.03 -3.64
CA GLN A 99 10.74 -15.46 -3.62
C GLN A 99 10.49 -16.13 -2.25
N GLN A 100 10.47 -15.35 -1.17
CA GLN A 100 10.14 -15.83 0.19
C GLN A 100 8.63 -15.83 0.45
N ARG A 101 7.80 -15.60 -0.58
CA ARG A 101 6.33 -15.55 -0.50
C ARG A 101 5.81 -14.44 0.43
N LYS A 102 6.60 -13.39 0.63
CA LYS A 102 6.15 -12.17 1.32
C LYS A 102 5.58 -11.21 0.28
N SER A 103 4.48 -10.55 0.64
CA SER A 103 3.79 -9.62 -0.23
C SER A 103 3.61 -8.26 0.43
N GLY A 104 3.61 -7.21 -0.37
CA GLY A 104 3.38 -5.85 0.07
C GLY A 104 3.47 -4.84 -1.07
N TRP A 105 3.05 -3.61 -0.80
CA TRP A 105 3.18 -2.48 -1.70
C TRP A 105 4.63 -2.01 -1.80
N VAL A 106 5.08 -1.73 -3.02
CA VAL A 106 6.36 -1.08 -3.34
C VAL A 106 6.10 0.01 -4.40
N PRO A 107 6.66 1.23 -4.26
CA PRO A 107 6.48 2.29 -5.24
C PRO A 107 7.02 1.87 -6.62
N ILE A 108 6.29 2.19 -7.70
CA ILE A 108 6.70 1.80 -9.06
C ILE A 108 8.07 2.37 -9.44
N LYS A 109 8.44 3.54 -8.89
CA LYS A 109 9.75 4.17 -9.16
C LYS A 109 10.94 3.32 -8.73
N MET A 110 10.75 2.34 -7.84
CA MET A 110 11.80 1.39 -7.43
C MET A 110 12.15 0.37 -8.52
N PHE A 111 11.38 0.32 -9.61
CA PHE A 111 11.59 -0.61 -10.73
C PHE A 111 11.99 0.09 -12.05
N LYS A 112 12.31 1.39 -12.00
CA LYS A 112 12.68 2.21 -13.16
C LYS A 112 14.16 2.58 -13.14
#